data_AF-A0AAN7QYF6-F1
#
_entry.id   AF-A0AAN7QYF6-F1
#
_cell.length_a   1.000
_cell.length_b   1.000
_cell.length_c   1.000
_cell.angle_alpha   90.00
_cell.angle_beta   90.00
_cell.angle_gamma   90.00
#
_symmetry.space_group_name_H-M   'P 1'
#
loop_
_entity.id
_entity.type
_entity.pdbx_description
1 polymer ?
#
loop_
_entity_poly.entity_id
_entity_poly.type
_entity_poly.pdbx_seq_one_letter_code
_entity_poly.pdbx_strand_id
1 'polypeptide(L)'
;MKQNRSFPLRQLLLVLLIATVPMAAHIAPSEAKRSHSKKASKSYKHPKRHHGRHPKGGHITPAPPPPPGQGSDQPSDLPNVFDLLSYGAKGDVRGSGGTDRTSEKQALVAAWKAACSVQLATLRIPPELKFLVKPVTLHGPCASDIVLQIDGTLLAPRRIGSWPKSSRYQWLNFKWVNNFTIRGTGTVDGQGSNWWTWSLSDQMYSINQQRKMKHVPDMKPTCHLKFDSSDGVMVTNVTISSPDSSPNTDGIHLQNTRDAEIEHSNIGCGDDCVSIQTGCSNVHVHHINCGPGHGISLGGLGKDKSMACVSNVTVENLSLQSTMYGLRIKTWQGGAGSVRNVSFSNVRVSEVKVPIAIDQYYCDKGHCKNQSEAVAVSGVKFDSVVGTYASQPVYLACSHDVPCTDVDMVGVQLTPASNSGGLREALCYNSYGKSTGPLLPSSMDGCLRSQSDFLRRIARSHDRGCW
;
A
#
# COMPACT_ATOMS: atom_id res chain seq x y z
N MET A 1 -56.44 3.07 56.30
CA MET A 1 -55.98 2.82 54.91
C MET A 1 -56.77 1.65 54.35
N LYS A 2 -57.66 1.93 53.41
CA LYS A 2 -58.60 1.00 52.75
C LYS A 2 -58.64 1.36 51.26
N GLN A 3 -58.90 0.34 50.44
CA GLN A 3 -59.42 0.34 49.05
C GLN A 3 -58.47 0.46 47.84
N ASN A 4 -58.38 -0.66 47.11
CA ASN A 4 -58.73 -0.86 45.69
C ASN A 4 -58.73 0.34 44.73
N ARG A 5 -58.14 0.15 43.53
CA ARG A 5 -58.91 -0.03 42.28
C ARG A 5 -58.03 -0.35 41.06
N SER A 6 -58.66 -1.10 40.16
CA SER A 6 -58.22 -1.69 38.88
C SER A 6 -58.72 -0.91 37.66
N PHE A 7 -58.16 -1.27 36.47
CA PHE A 7 -58.63 -1.10 35.07
C PHE A 7 -58.29 0.22 34.31
N PRO A 8 -58.31 0.26 32.94
CA PRO A 8 -58.47 -0.82 31.94
C PRO A 8 -57.53 -0.80 30.70
N LEU A 9 -57.65 -1.88 29.92
CA LEU A 9 -57.20 -2.13 28.55
C LEU A 9 -58.25 -1.59 27.53
N ARG A 10 -57.86 -0.80 26.51
CA ARG A 10 -58.40 -0.73 25.12
C ARG A 10 -58.11 0.63 24.43
N GLN A 11 -57.30 0.59 23.35
CA GLN A 11 -57.42 1.33 22.08
C GLN A 11 -56.30 0.78 21.17
N LEU A 12 -56.58 -0.16 20.26
CA LEU A 12 -57.06 0.00 18.88
C LEU A 12 -56.04 0.66 17.89
N LEU A 13 -55.58 -0.19 16.96
CA LEU A 13 -55.32 0.06 15.53
C LEU A 13 -53.91 0.48 15.00
N LEU A 14 -53.46 -0.34 14.03
CA LEU A 14 -52.63 -0.05 12.84
C LEU A 14 -51.16 0.38 13.09
N VAL A 15 -50.14 -0.30 12.53
CA VAL A 15 -49.63 -0.02 11.18
C VAL A 15 -48.59 -1.09 10.75
N LEU A 16 -48.82 -1.64 9.54
CA LEU A 16 -47.94 -2.22 8.52
C LEU A 16 -46.89 -3.31 8.85
N LEU A 17 -47.25 -4.54 8.47
CA LEU A 17 -46.35 -5.50 7.80
C LEU A 17 -46.01 -4.99 6.39
N ILE A 18 -44.75 -4.67 6.12
CA ILE A 18 -44.22 -4.60 4.76
C ILE A 18 -43.38 -5.84 4.52
N ALA A 19 -43.92 -6.72 3.68
CA ALA A 19 -43.17 -7.77 3.02
C ALA A 19 -42.17 -7.12 2.05
N THR A 20 -40.89 -7.42 2.19
CA THR A 20 -39.89 -7.16 1.15
C THR A 20 -39.60 -8.47 0.42
N VAL A 21 -39.95 -8.45 -0.86
CA VAL A 21 -39.70 -9.46 -1.88
C VAL A 21 -38.18 -9.59 -2.12
N PRO A 22 -37.60 -10.80 -2.17
CA PRO A 22 -36.26 -10.96 -2.72
C PRO A 22 -36.36 -10.97 -4.26
N MET A 23 -35.97 -9.87 -4.90
CA MET A 23 -35.66 -9.92 -6.33
C MET A 23 -34.32 -10.64 -6.51
N ALA A 24 -34.42 -11.88 -6.97
CA ALA A 24 -33.32 -12.60 -7.59
C ALA A 24 -32.95 -11.89 -8.89
N ALA A 25 -31.75 -11.32 -8.95
CA ALA A 25 -31.12 -10.93 -10.21
C ALA A 25 -30.23 -12.08 -10.69
N HIS A 26 -30.74 -12.81 -11.68
CA HIS A 26 -29.95 -13.68 -12.54
C HIS A 26 -28.93 -12.83 -13.31
N ILE A 27 -27.65 -13.14 -13.15
CA ILE A 27 -26.61 -12.75 -14.11
C ILE A 27 -26.13 -14.03 -14.77
N ALA A 28 -26.52 -14.21 -16.04
CA ALA A 28 -25.97 -15.22 -16.91
C ALA A 28 -24.56 -14.79 -17.38
N PRO A 29 -23.62 -15.73 -17.54
CA PRO A 29 -22.30 -15.43 -18.08
C PRO A 29 -22.38 -15.28 -19.61
N SER A 30 -21.98 -14.13 -20.14
CA SER A 30 -21.81 -13.94 -21.58
C SER A 30 -20.44 -14.45 -22.03
N GLU A 31 -20.49 -15.32 -23.04
CA GLU A 31 -19.38 -16.01 -23.69
C GLU A 31 -18.27 -15.09 -24.22
N ALA A 32 -17.03 -15.50 -23.98
CA ALA A 32 -15.84 -14.96 -24.62
C ALA A 32 -15.75 -15.43 -26.08
N LYS A 33 -15.91 -14.51 -27.03
CA LYS A 33 -15.60 -14.76 -28.45
C LYS A 33 -14.11 -14.55 -28.72
N ARG A 34 -13.43 -15.65 -29.03
CA ARG A 34 -12.14 -15.70 -29.76
C ARG A 34 -12.27 -14.99 -31.11
N SER A 35 -11.30 -14.16 -31.48
CA SER A 35 -10.94 -13.99 -32.89
C SER A 35 -9.43 -13.85 -33.07
N HIS A 36 -8.86 -14.84 -33.76
CA HIS A 36 -7.55 -14.77 -34.40
C HIS A 36 -7.54 -13.71 -35.52
N SER A 37 -6.41 -13.02 -35.70
CA SER A 37 -5.99 -12.54 -37.01
C SER A 37 -4.47 -12.60 -37.14
N LYS A 38 -4.02 -13.21 -38.23
CA LYS A 38 -2.65 -13.45 -38.66
C LYS A 38 -2.31 -12.52 -39.83
N LYS A 39 -1.05 -12.05 -39.85
CA LYS A 39 -0.23 -11.66 -41.03
C LYS A 39 -0.68 -10.38 -41.78
N ALA A 40 0.16 -9.60 -42.46
CA ALA A 40 1.51 -9.79 -43.00
C ALA A 40 2.24 -8.44 -43.15
N SER A 41 3.56 -8.47 -43.05
CA SER A 41 4.48 -7.42 -43.51
C SER A 41 4.63 -7.43 -45.03
N LYS A 42 4.74 -6.25 -45.65
CA LYS A 42 5.37 -6.08 -46.98
C LYS A 42 6.12 -4.73 -47.06
N SER A 43 7.39 -4.86 -47.42
CA SER A 43 8.37 -3.82 -47.76
C SER A 43 8.34 -3.57 -49.28
N TYR A 44 8.48 -2.31 -49.72
CA TYR A 44 8.97 -1.90 -51.07
C TYR A 44 9.48 -0.45 -50.95
N LYS A 45 10.81 -0.21 -50.97
CA LYS A 45 11.72 0.04 -52.11
C LYS A 45 11.51 1.39 -52.85
N HIS A 46 12.52 2.25 -52.72
CA HIS A 46 12.82 3.43 -53.54
C HIS A 46 13.04 3.12 -55.03
N PRO A 47 12.85 4.13 -55.90
CA PRO A 47 13.74 4.34 -57.03
C PRO A 47 14.33 5.76 -57.12
N LYS A 48 15.39 5.82 -57.93
CA LYS A 48 16.43 6.84 -58.07
C LYS A 48 16.08 8.00 -59.02
N ARG A 49 16.84 9.08 -58.83
CA ARG A 49 17.02 10.30 -59.63
C ARG A 49 17.21 10.11 -61.14
N HIS A 50 16.79 11.12 -61.92
CA HIS A 50 17.35 11.47 -63.22
C HIS A 50 17.75 12.95 -63.26
N HIS A 51 18.91 13.23 -63.88
CA HIS A 51 19.52 14.54 -64.08
C HIS A 51 19.10 15.18 -65.42
N GLY A 52 19.03 16.52 -65.43
CA GLY A 52 19.64 17.33 -66.50
C GLY A 52 18.73 18.31 -67.23
N ARG A 53 18.93 19.62 -67.00
CA ARG A 53 19.51 20.61 -67.96
C ARG A 53 19.19 22.06 -67.51
N HIS A 54 20.25 22.87 -67.37
CA HIS A 54 20.22 24.34 -67.37
C HIS A 54 20.35 24.86 -68.81
N PRO A 55 19.91 26.10 -69.09
CA PRO A 55 20.90 27.19 -69.22
C PRO A 55 20.47 28.61 -68.74
N LYS A 56 21.52 29.36 -68.33
CA LYS A 56 21.80 30.80 -68.51
C LYS A 56 20.93 31.88 -67.81
N GLY A 57 21.49 32.42 -66.71
CA GLY A 57 22.20 33.71 -66.70
C GLY A 57 21.39 35.02 -66.77
N GLY A 58 21.20 35.66 -65.61
CA GLY A 58 20.83 37.08 -65.47
C GLY A 58 21.03 37.53 -64.02
N HIS A 59 21.98 38.44 -63.79
CA HIS A 59 22.33 38.99 -62.47
C HIS A 59 21.31 40.06 -62.05
N ILE A 60 20.64 39.87 -60.92
CA ILE A 60 19.94 40.93 -60.16
C ILE A 60 20.24 40.70 -58.67
N THR A 61 20.72 41.73 -57.99
CA THR A 61 21.04 41.75 -56.55
C THR A 61 19.77 41.65 -55.69
N PRO A 62 19.76 40.89 -54.58
CA PRO A 62 18.57 40.75 -53.75
C PRO A 62 18.39 41.92 -52.77
N ALA A 63 17.14 42.37 -52.64
CA ALA A 63 16.68 43.26 -51.56
C ALA A 63 16.70 42.52 -50.20
N PRO A 64 16.87 43.22 -49.06
CA PRO A 64 16.93 42.59 -47.74
C PRO A 64 15.56 41.99 -47.33
N PRO A 65 15.56 40.88 -46.55
CA PRO A 65 14.34 40.25 -46.08
C PRO A 65 13.60 41.12 -45.05
N PRO A 66 12.26 41.05 -44.98
CA PRO A 66 11.50 41.70 -43.92
C PRO A 66 11.81 41.05 -42.55
N PRO A 67 11.66 41.79 -41.43
CA PRO A 67 11.96 41.26 -40.10
C PRO A 67 11.06 40.07 -39.76
N PRO A 68 11.56 39.09 -38.98
CA PRO A 68 10.77 37.92 -38.60
C PRO A 68 9.57 38.38 -37.77
N GLY A 69 8.38 38.12 -38.30
CA GLY A 69 7.13 38.23 -37.56
C GLY A 69 7.17 37.31 -36.35
N GLN A 70 6.62 37.79 -35.25
CA GLN A 70 6.38 37.04 -34.02
C GLN A 70 5.53 35.81 -34.34
N GLY A 71 6.20 34.69 -34.61
CA GLY A 71 5.61 33.37 -34.46
C GLY A 71 5.44 33.15 -32.96
N SER A 72 4.20 33.15 -32.51
CA SER A 72 3.84 32.55 -31.23
C SER A 72 4.31 31.10 -31.26
N ASP A 73 5.33 30.79 -30.47
CA ASP A 73 5.63 29.42 -30.07
C ASP A 73 4.39 28.86 -29.37
N GLN A 74 3.52 28.20 -30.13
CA GLN A 74 2.54 27.30 -29.54
C GLN A 74 3.31 26.10 -28.97
N PRO A 75 3.14 25.77 -27.66
CA PRO A 75 3.60 24.50 -27.17
C PRO A 75 2.90 23.41 -27.97
N SER A 76 3.65 22.40 -28.39
CA SER A 76 3.16 21.21 -29.06
C SER A 76 1.94 20.63 -28.33
N ASP A 77 0.74 20.76 -28.91
CA ASP A 77 -0.46 20.02 -28.52
C ASP A 77 -0.22 18.54 -28.81
N LEU A 78 0.49 17.86 -27.91
CA LEU A 78 0.56 16.41 -27.91
C LEU A 78 -0.87 15.89 -27.75
N PRO A 79 -1.35 15.02 -28.65
CA PRO A 79 -2.72 14.51 -28.56
C PRO A 79 -2.91 13.81 -27.21
N ASN A 80 -4.06 14.07 -26.58
CA ASN A 80 -4.51 13.49 -25.31
C ASN A 80 -3.69 13.89 -24.06
N VAL A 81 -2.98 15.02 -24.07
CA VAL A 81 -2.36 15.59 -22.87
C VAL A 81 -3.29 16.62 -22.22
N PHE A 82 -3.57 16.41 -20.94
CA PHE A 82 -4.43 17.24 -20.11
C PHE A 82 -3.55 17.92 -19.06
N ASP A 83 -3.00 19.08 -19.38
CA ASP A 83 -2.17 19.83 -18.43
C ASP A 83 -3.04 20.46 -17.33
N LEU A 84 -2.67 20.25 -16.08
CA LEU A 84 -3.43 20.73 -14.93
C LEU A 84 -3.67 22.25 -14.98
N LEU A 85 -2.72 23.02 -15.53
CA LEU A 85 -2.84 24.49 -15.66
C LEU A 85 -3.97 24.90 -16.61
N SER A 86 -4.22 24.12 -17.66
CA SER A 86 -5.33 24.34 -18.61
C SER A 86 -6.70 24.20 -17.96
N TYR A 87 -6.77 23.60 -16.77
CA TYR A 87 -8.00 23.43 -15.98
C TYR A 87 -8.11 24.43 -14.82
N GLY A 88 -7.32 25.51 -14.83
CA GLY A 88 -7.41 26.62 -13.88
C GLY A 88 -6.61 26.42 -12.59
N ALA A 89 -5.76 25.39 -12.54
CA ALA A 89 -4.75 25.28 -11.49
C ALA A 89 -3.74 26.42 -11.62
N LYS A 90 -3.28 26.93 -10.47
CA LYS A 90 -2.33 28.06 -10.46
C LYS A 90 -0.93 27.62 -10.10
N GLY A 91 -0.83 26.62 -9.21
CA GLY A 91 0.43 26.24 -8.62
C GLY A 91 1.04 27.37 -7.79
N ASP A 92 2.10 27.08 -7.06
CA ASP A 92 2.94 28.08 -6.40
C ASP A 92 4.40 27.71 -6.58
N VAL A 93 5.22 28.70 -6.94
CA VAL A 93 6.68 28.57 -7.00
C VAL A 93 7.29 28.78 -5.59
N ARG A 94 6.63 29.55 -4.72
CA ARG A 94 7.17 30.03 -3.43
C ARG A 94 6.85 29.16 -2.21
N GLY A 95 6.05 28.11 -2.36
CA GLY A 95 5.72 27.18 -1.26
C GLY A 95 4.97 27.81 -0.08
N SER A 96 4.26 28.93 -0.31
CA SER A 96 3.76 29.81 0.75
C SER A 96 2.55 29.28 1.54
N GLY A 97 2.08 28.06 1.27
CA GLY A 97 1.05 27.42 2.10
C GLY A 97 -0.22 28.26 2.25
N GLY A 98 -0.64 28.95 1.16
CA GLY A 98 -1.87 29.73 1.13
C GLY A 98 -3.07 28.94 1.63
N THR A 99 -3.92 29.58 2.43
CA THR A 99 -4.85 28.92 3.36
C THR A 99 -6.11 28.34 2.73
N ASP A 100 -6.44 28.70 1.49
CA ASP A 100 -7.59 28.11 0.78
C ASP A 100 -7.40 28.12 -0.74
N ARG A 101 -7.12 26.93 -1.31
CA ARG A 101 -7.02 26.73 -2.76
C ARG A 101 -8.01 25.69 -3.26
N THR A 102 -9.29 25.91 -2.96
CA THR A 102 -10.40 25.13 -3.53
C THR A 102 -10.28 24.96 -5.07
N SER A 103 -9.66 25.93 -5.75
CA SER A 103 -9.37 25.89 -7.19
C SER A 103 -8.48 24.72 -7.64
N GLU A 104 -7.43 24.33 -6.89
CA GLU A 104 -6.50 23.27 -7.34
C GLU A 104 -7.18 21.90 -7.33
N LYS A 105 -8.00 21.64 -6.29
CA LYS A 105 -8.84 20.44 -6.24
C LYS A 105 -9.85 20.42 -7.40
N GLN A 106 -10.50 21.55 -7.69
CA GLN A 106 -11.46 21.66 -8.79
C GLN A 106 -10.79 21.44 -10.15
N ALA A 107 -9.62 22.04 -10.36
CA ALA A 107 -8.80 21.85 -11.56
C ALA A 107 -8.42 20.38 -11.74
N LEU A 108 -7.93 19.72 -10.68
CA LEU A 108 -7.58 18.30 -10.74
C LEU A 108 -8.78 17.41 -11.07
N VAL A 109 -9.94 17.67 -10.47
CA VAL A 109 -11.17 16.92 -10.78
C VAL A 109 -11.62 17.15 -12.23
N ALA A 110 -11.56 18.39 -12.73
CA ALA A 110 -11.95 18.72 -14.09
C ALA A 110 -10.99 18.07 -15.11
N ALA A 111 -9.69 18.19 -14.89
CA ALA A 111 -8.66 17.60 -15.72
C ALA A 111 -8.75 16.07 -15.72
N TRP A 112 -8.96 15.44 -14.55
CA TRP A 112 -9.19 14.00 -14.45
C TRP A 112 -10.41 13.55 -15.24
N LYS A 113 -11.56 14.23 -15.11
CA LYS A 113 -12.78 13.87 -15.85
C LYS A 113 -12.58 13.93 -17.36
N ALA A 114 -11.88 14.96 -17.84
CA ALA A 114 -11.57 15.11 -19.25
C ALA A 114 -10.62 14.01 -19.74
N ALA A 115 -9.52 13.77 -19.02
CA ALA A 115 -8.55 12.72 -19.34
C ALA A 115 -9.18 11.32 -19.28
N CYS A 116 -9.97 11.03 -18.25
CA CYS A 116 -10.62 9.73 -18.04
C CYS A 116 -11.64 9.39 -19.15
N SER A 117 -12.12 10.38 -19.89
CA SER A 117 -13.03 10.18 -21.03
C SER A 117 -12.30 9.88 -22.35
N VAL A 118 -10.95 9.89 -22.35
CA VAL A 118 -10.11 9.73 -23.53
C VAL A 118 -9.15 8.57 -23.35
N GLN A 119 -9.04 7.72 -24.36
CA GLN A 119 -8.11 6.58 -24.34
C GLN A 119 -6.67 7.08 -24.47
N LEU A 120 -5.72 6.43 -23.78
CA LEU A 120 -4.29 6.81 -23.80
C LEU A 120 -4.05 8.26 -23.33
N ALA A 121 -4.89 8.77 -22.42
CA ALA A 121 -4.78 10.12 -21.92
C ALA A 121 -3.65 10.27 -20.88
N THR A 122 -2.95 11.41 -20.93
CA THR A 122 -1.99 11.81 -19.90
C THR A 122 -2.49 13.04 -19.17
N LEU A 123 -2.86 12.91 -17.90
CA LEU A 123 -3.06 14.04 -16.99
C LEU A 123 -1.70 14.47 -16.43
N ARG A 124 -1.27 15.71 -16.72
CA ARG A 124 0.06 16.19 -16.37
C ARG A 124 0.04 17.20 -15.22
N ILE A 125 0.84 16.93 -14.19
CA ILE A 125 1.21 17.87 -13.13
C ILE A 125 2.59 18.44 -13.51
N PRO A 126 2.68 19.68 -13.98
CA PRO A 126 3.91 20.22 -14.56
C PRO A 126 5.03 20.40 -13.52
N PRO A 127 6.31 20.31 -13.95
CA PRO A 127 7.47 20.48 -13.07
C PRO A 127 7.55 21.88 -12.47
N GLU A 128 8.41 22.05 -11.46
CA GLU A 128 8.73 23.31 -10.77
C GLU A 128 7.58 23.96 -9.98
N LEU A 129 6.33 23.53 -10.20
CA LEU A 129 5.15 24.03 -9.53
C LEU A 129 4.69 23.13 -8.38
N LYS A 130 4.17 23.76 -7.33
CA LYS A 130 3.56 23.08 -6.18
C LYS A 130 2.06 23.32 -6.14
N PHE A 131 1.26 22.26 -6.05
CA PHE A 131 -0.20 22.31 -6.06
C PHE A 131 -0.76 21.81 -4.72
N LEU A 132 -1.39 22.72 -3.96
CA LEU A 132 -2.07 22.36 -2.72
C LEU A 132 -3.43 21.73 -3.02
N VAL A 133 -3.49 20.40 -3.00
CA VAL A 133 -4.69 19.64 -3.36
C VAL A 133 -5.40 19.17 -2.09
N LYS A 134 -6.63 19.63 -1.87
CA LYS A 134 -7.48 19.09 -0.79
C LYS A 134 -7.87 17.63 -1.08
N PRO A 135 -8.20 16.82 -0.04
CA PRO A 135 -8.70 15.45 -0.21
C PRO A 135 -9.74 15.31 -1.32
N VAL A 136 -9.49 14.35 -2.21
CA VAL A 136 -10.24 14.14 -3.45
C VAL A 136 -10.33 12.65 -3.77
N THR A 137 -11.49 12.24 -4.29
CA THR A 137 -11.65 10.92 -4.92
C THR A 137 -11.87 11.12 -6.40
N LEU A 138 -11.04 10.45 -7.20
CA LEU A 138 -11.05 10.45 -8.64
C LEU A 138 -11.62 9.10 -9.11
N HIS A 139 -12.78 9.16 -9.74
CA HIS A 139 -13.57 7.99 -10.11
C HIS A 139 -13.38 7.65 -11.59
N GLY A 140 -13.36 6.36 -11.90
CA GLY A 140 -13.68 5.83 -13.21
C GLY A 140 -15.16 5.40 -13.31
N PRO A 141 -15.52 4.55 -14.29
CA PRO A 141 -14.62 3.94 -15.27
C PRO A 141 -14.01 4.96 -16.23
N CYS A 142 -12.75 4.74 -16.61
CA CYS A 142 -12.08 5.52 -17.65
C CYS A 142 -12.03 4.74 -18.96
N ALA A 143 -11.77 5.42 -20.07
CA ALA A 143 -11.63 4.86 -21.41
C ALA A 143 -10.42 3.92 -21.62
N SER A 144 -9.73 3.54 -20.53
CA SER A 144 -8.46 2.77 -20.41
C SER A 144 -7.17 3.55 -20.67
N ASP A 145 -6.09 3.05 -20.06
CA ASP A 145 -4.70 3.47 -20.28
C ASP A 145 -4.43 4.94 -19.96
N ILE A 146 -5.03 5.42 -18.86
CA ILE A 146 -4.81 6.76 -18.34
C ILE A 146 -3.50 6.82 -17.54
N VAL A 147 -2.71 7.85 -17.80
CA VAL A 147 -1.47 8.16 -17.09
C VAL A 147 -1.66 9.43 -16.27
N LEU A 148 -1.41 9.37 -14.97
CA LEU A 148 -1.14 10.54 -14.15
C LEU A 148 0.36 10.78 -14.10
N GLN A 149 0.83 11.77 -14.86
CA GLN A 149 2.24 12.17 -14.89
C GLN A 149 2.49 13.29 -13.89
N ILE A 150 3.25 13.00 -12.83
CA ILE A 150 3.59 13.92 -11.76
C ILE A 150 5.06 14.33 -11.90
N ASP A 151 5.31 15.48 -12.53
CA ASP A 151 6.66 16.04 -12.65
C ASP A 151 6.87 17.21 -11.64
N GLY A 152 5.77 17.81 -11.16
CA GLY A 152 5.76 18.83 -10.10
C GLY A 152 5.58 18.26 -8.68
N THR A 153 5.10 19.11 -7.76
CA THR A 153 4.81 18.70 -6.38
C THR A 153 3.31 18.79 -6.09
N LEU A 154 2.71 17.71 -5.61
CA LEU A 154 1.40 17.74 -4.95
C LEU A 154 1.61 17.90 -3.45
N LEU A 155 0.88 18.83 -2.82
CA LEU A 155 0.92 19.10 -1.39
C LEU A 155 -0.44 18.80 -0.76
N ALA A 156 -0.47 18.04 0.33
CA ALA A 156 -1.68 17.86 1.13
C ALA A 156 -1.89 19.04 2.09
N PRO A 157 -3.11 19.30 2.58
CA PRO A 157 -3.32 20.35 3.56
C PRO A 157 -2.63 20.05 4.90
N ARG A 158 -1.77 20.97 5.38
CA ARG A 158 -1.07 20.81 6.67
C ARG A 158 -1.99 20.78 7.89
N ARG A 159 -3.09 21.55 7.86
CA ARG A 159 -3.97 21.71 9.01
C ARG A 159 -4.99 20.57 9.03
N ILE A 160 -5.03 19.80 10.12
CA ILE A 160 -6.01 18.71 10.32
C ILE A 160 -7.45 19.20 10.05
N GLY A 161 -7.81 20.38 10.56
CA GLY A 161 -9.14 20.96 10.35
C GLY A 161 -9.50 21.30 8.89
N SER A 162 -8.55 21.28 7.96
CA SER A 162 -8.79 21.45 6.51
C SER A 162 -9.17 20.15 5.82
N TRP A 163 -9.09 19.01 6.50
CA TRP A 163 -9.51 17.71 5.99
C TRP A 163 -10.99 17.48 6.29
N PRO A 164 -11.73 16.83 5.38
CA PRO A 164 -13.11 16.47 5.64
C PRO A 164 -13.15 15.51 6.83
N LYS A 165 -14.17 15.64 7.68
CA LYS A 165 -14.49 14.65 8.71
C LYS A 165 -14.95 13.38 8.01
N SER A 166 -13.99 12.51 7.71
CA SER A 166 -14.18 11.24 7.04
C SER A 166 -13.60 10.16 7.93
N SER A 167 -14.25 9.01 7.97
CA SER A 167 -13.76 7.87 8.72
C SER A 167 -12.48 7.26 8.14
N ARG A 168 -11.91 7.77 7.03
CA ARG A 168 -10.68 7.21 6.44
C ARG A 168 -9.54 8.19 6.19
N TYR A 169 -9.76 9.50 6.29
CA TYR A 169 -8.76 10.57 6.02
C TYR A 169 -7.88 10.35 4.77
N GLN A 170 -8.46 9.80 3.70
CA GLN A 170 -7.76 9.54 2.43
C GLN A 170 -7.50 10.84 1.67
N TRP A 171 -6.29 11.01 1.12
CA TRP A 171 -5.92 12.22 0.38
C TRP A 171 -6.22 12.14 -1.11
N LEU A 172 -5.44 11.36 -1.86
CA LEU A 172 -5.61 11.09 -3.28
C LEU A 172 -6.14 9.67 -3.41
N ASN A 173 -7.43 9.55 -3.71
CA ASN A 173 -8.12 8.28 -3.75
C ASN A 173 -8.59 7.99 -5.18
N PHE A 174 -8.18 6.85 -5.74
CA PHE A 174 -8.58 6.43 -7.08
C PHE A 174 -9.52 5.23 -6.96
N LYS A 175 -10.68 5.28 -7.62
CA LYS A 175 -11.69 4.22 -7.52
C LYS A 175 -12.21 3.81 -8.89
N TRP A 176 -12.35 2.50 -9.08
CA TRP A 176 -12.91 1.89 -10.29
C TRP A 176 -12.17 2.31 -11.56
N VAL A 177 -10.84 2.29 -11.48
CA VAL A 177 -9.93 2.62 -12.57
C VAL A 177 -9.26 1.34 -13.06
N ASN A 178 -9.11 1.20 -14.37
CA ASN A 178 -8.47 0.06 -15.02
C ASN A 178 -7.32 0.58 -15.89
N ASN A 179 -6.22 -0.18 -15.97
CA ASN A 179 -5.00 0.21 -16.68
C ASN A 179 -4.56 1.65 -16.36
N PHE A 180 -4.38 1.93 -15.08
CA PHE A 180 -4.00 3.25 -14.59
C PHE A 180 -2.53 3.26 -14.20
N THR A 181 -1.78 4.26 -14.65
CA THR A 181 -0.37 4.45 -14.29
C THR A 181 -0.16 5.79 -13.62
N ILE A 182 0.56 5.80 -12.50
CA ILE A 182 1.16 7.00 -11.92
C ILE A 182 2.65 6.94 -12.19
N ARG A 183 3.23 8.00 -12.76
CA ARG A 183 4.67 8.10 -13.05
C ARG A 183 5.15 9.54 -12.97
N GLY A 184 6.46 9.75 -13.07
CA GLY A 184 7.09 11.06 -13.16
C GLY A 184 8.17 11.27 -12.11
N THR A 185 8.88 12.38 -12.22
CA THR A 185 10.02 12.72 -11.33
C THR A 185 9.62 13.58 -10.13
N GLY A 186 8.33 13.88 -10.01
CA GLY A 186 7.78 14.81 -9.03
C GLY A 186 7.66 14.24 -7.63
N THR A 187 6.93 14.96 -6.77
CA THR A 187 6.77 14.62 -5.35
C THR A 187 5.32 14.69 -4.92
N VAL A 188 4.91 13.72 -4.11
CA VAL A 188 3.60 13.70 -3.43
C VAL A 188 3.87 13.87 -1.93
N ASP A 189 3.76 15.11 -1.44
CA ASP A 189 4.08 15.47 -0.04
C ASP A 189 2.79 15.55 0.79
N GLY A 190 2.61 14.55 1.65
CA GLY A 190 1.46 14.43 2.55
C GLY A 190 1.44 15.43 3.72
N GLN A 191 2.54 16.16 3.96
CA GLN A 191 2.68 17.15 5.04
C GLN A 191 2.23 16.62 6.42
N GLY A 192 2.58 15.36 6.71
CA GLY A 192 2.00 14.57 7.80
C GLY A 192 2.40 14.96 9.23
N SER A 193 3.45 15.78 9.42
CA SER A 193 4.03 16.06 10.75
C SER A 193 3.03 16.53 11.79
N ASN A 194 2.07 17.38 11.41
CA ASN A 194 1.03 17.88 12.32
C ASN A 194 0.06 16.80 12.81
N TRP A 195 -0.02 15.64 12.14
CA TRP A 195 -0.81 14.48 12.58
C TRP A 195 -0.07 13.62 13.62
N TRP A 196 1.27 13.71 13.65
CA TRP A 196 2.14 12.88 14.48
C TRP A 196 2.57 13.59 15.77
N THR A 197 2.78 14.91 15.72
CA THR A 197 3.19 15.70 16.88
C THR A 197 2.04 15.86 17.87
N TRP A 198 2.05 15.04 18.93
CA TRP A 198 1.45 15.38 20.22
C TRP A 198 2.49 16.15 21.01
N SER A 199 2.31 17.45 21.25
CA SER A 199 3.21 18.12 22.19
C SER A 199 2.84 17.67 23.62
N LEU A 200 3.84 17.31 24.43
CA LEU A 200 3.67 17.13 25.88
C LEU A 200 3.06 18.38 26.54
N SER A 201 3.27 19.56 25.93
CA SER A 201 2.57 20.79 26.30
C SER A 201 1.05 20.74 26.06
N ASP A 202 0.54 20.01 25.06
CA ASP A 202 -0.90 19.87 24.84
C ASP A 202 -1.56 19.04 25.95
N GLN A 203 -0.83 18.08 26.53
CA GLN A 203 -1.30 17.28 27.66
C GLN A 203 -1.39 18.14 28.94
N MET A 204 -0.39 18.98 29.21
CA MET A 204 -0.36 19.85 30.40
C MET A 204 -1.27 21.08 30.27
N TYR A 205 -1.49 21.58 29.04
CA TYR A 205 -2.40 22.70 28.77
C TYR A 205 -3.87 22.26 28.75
N SER A 206 -4.17 21.01 28.36
CA SER A 206 -5.53 20.45 28.39
C SER A 206 -6.02 20.09 29.79
N ILE A 207 -5.12 19.82 30.75
CA ILE A 207 -5.51 19.56 32.15
C ILE A 207 -5.89 20.86 32.87
N ASN A 208 -5.30 22.00 32.48
CA ASN A 208 -5.44 23.27 33.21
C ASN A 208 -6.53 24.22 32.67
N GLN A 209 -7.11 23.95 31.49
CA GLN A 209 -8.17 24.79 30.92
C GLN A 209 -9.20 23.93 30.18
N GLN A 210 -10.47 23.97 30.60
CA GLN A 210 -11.63 23.40 29.91
C GLN A 210 -11.94 24.12 28.57
N ARG A 211 -10.94 24.33 27.71
CA ARG A 211 -11.16 24.80 26.33
C ARG A 211 -11.43 23.56 25.48
N LYS A 212 -12.61 23.53 24.84
CA LYS A 212 -12.95 22.53 23.80
C LYS A 212 -11.78 22.42 22.81
N MET A 213 -10.98 21.36 22.94
CA MET A 213 -9.92 21.09 21.99
C MET A 213 -10.51 21.02 20.58
N LYS A 214 -9.81 21.60 19.61
CA LYS A 214 -10.03 21.29 18.19
C LYS A 214 -9.83 19.78 18.07
N HIS A 215 -10.92 19.07 17.83
CA HIS A 215 -10.99 17.62 17.70
C HIS A 215 -9.88 17.10 16.77
N VAL A 216 -8.84 16.51 17.35
CA VAL A 216 -7.93 15.62 16.61
C VAL A 216 -8.69 14.30 16.49
N PRO A 217 -8.96 13.81 15.28
CA PRO A 217 -9.66 12.55 15.11
C PRO A 217 -8.86 11.38 15.70
N ASP A 218 -9.55 10.40 16.27
CA ASP A 218 -8.92 9.16 16.78
C ASP A 218 -8.21 8.37 15.66
N MET A 219 -8.61 8.61 14.42
CA MET A 219 -8.07 7.95 13.23
C MET A 219 -7.18 8.91 12.42
N LYS A 220 -5.95 8.47 12.15
CA LYS A 220 -4.91 9.27 11.46
C LYS A 220 -4.63 8.70 10.06
N PRO A 221 -4.03 9.46 9.13
CA PRO A 221 -3.47 8.88 7.91
C PRO A 221 -2.46 7.78 8.28
N THR A 222 -2.67 6.56 7.77
CA THR A 222 -1.95 5.37 8.24
C THR A 222 -0.94 4.76 7.25
N CYS A 223 -0.78 5.35 6.06
CA CYS A 223 0.05 4.76 5.01
C CYS A 223 0.35 5.75 3.90
N HIS A 224 1.44 5.52 3.15
CA HIS A 224 1.81 6.31 1.97
C HIS A 224 1.08 5.79 0.73
N LEU A 225 1.16 4.48 0.46
CA LEU A 225 0.43 3.81 -0.62
C LEU A 225 -0.46 2.71 -0.05
N LYS A 226 -1.74 2.70 -0.45
CA LYS A 226 -2.68 1.63 -0.10
C LYS A 226 -3.39 1.10 -1.33
N PHE A 227 -3.32 -0.22 -1.49
CA PHE A 227 -4.07 -0.98 -2.49
C PHE A 227 -5.07 -1.86 -1.77
N ASP A 228 -6.36 -1.53 -1.93
CA ASP A 228 -7.48 -2.27 -1.36
C ASP A 228 -8.39 -2.75 -2.48
N SER A 229 -8.68 -4.05 -2.51
CA SER A 229 -9.55 -4.66 -3.53
C SER A 229 -9.01 -4.42 -4.95
N SER A 230 -7.70 -4.64 -5.11
CA SER A 230 -6.95 -4.37 -6.34
C SER A 230 -6.43 -5.66 -6.98
N ASP A 231 -6.15 -5.62 -8.27
CA ASP A 231 -5.70 -6.77 -9.06
C ASP A 231 -4.68 -6.28 -10.09
N GLY A 232 -3.52 -6.95 -10.22
CA GLY A 232 -2.46 -6.54 -11.14
C GLY A 232 -1.76 -5.25 -10.72
N VAL A 233 -1.25 -5.18 -9.48
CA VAL A 233 -0.55 -4.01 -8.94
C VAL A 233 0.94 -4.11 -9.24
N MET A 234 1.55 -3.04 -9.73
CA MET A 234 3.01 -2.93 -9.87
C MET A 234 3.49 -1.62 -9.27
N VAL A 235 4.43 -1.70 -8.32
CA VAL A 235 5.14 -0.56 -7.72
C VAL A 235 6.63 -0.76 -7.94
N THR A 236 7.25 0.14 -8.70
CA THR A 236 8.66 0.05 -9.05
C THR A 236 9.34 1.41 -8.97
N ASN A 237 10.60 1.44 -8.54
CA ASN A 237 11.44 2.64 -8.49
C ASN A 237 10.85 3.82 -7.69
N VAL A 238 10.22 3.54 -6.54
CA VAL A 238 9.69 4.60 -5.66
C VAL A 238 10.59 4.85 -4.46
N THR A 239 10.59 6.09 -3.98
CA THR A 239 11.16 6.47 -2.68
C THR A 239 10.05 6.92 -1.75
N ILE A 240 9.91 6.26 -0.60
CA ILE A 240 8.97 6.61 0.47
C ILE A 240 9.80 7.05 1.68
N SER A 241 9.43 8.18 2.28
CA SER A 241 10.14 8.74 3.42
C SER A 241 9.20 9.39 4.43
N SER A 242 9.26 8.90 5.66
CA SER A 242 8.76 9.57 6.87
C SER A 242 9.66 9.21 8.07
N PRO A 243 9.65 10.01 9.16
CA PRO A 243 10.47 9.72 10.34
C PRO A 243 10.10 8.39 11.02
N ASP A 244 11.07 7.72 11.63
CA ASP A 244 10.85 6.51 12.47
C ASP A 244 9.80 6.74 13.58
N SER A 245 9.74 7.96 14.12
CA SER A 245 8.79 8.35 15.16
C SER A 245 7.38 8.66 14.64
N SER A 246 7.12 8.55 13.34
CA SER A 246 5.79 8.80 12.77
C SER A 246 4.88 7.58 12.96
N PRO A 247 3.82 7.66 13.79
CA PRO A 247 3.05 6.49 14.16
C PRO A 247 2.21 6.00 12.98
N ASN A 248 2.24 4.68 12.76
CA ASN A 248 1.39 3.99 11.79
C ASN A 248 1.55 4.54 10.37
N THR A 249 2.76 4.80 9.89
CA THR A 249 2.98 5.37 8.55
C THR A 249 3.45 4.30 7.57
N ASP A 250 2.71 3.21 7.41
CA ASP A 250 3.09 2.11 6.51
C ASP A 250 3.55 2.64 5.14
N GLY A 251 4.62 2.07 4.59
CA GLY A 251 5.10 2.42 3.25
C GLY A 251 4.07 2.01 2.20
N ILE A 252 3.98 0.72 1.95
CA ILE A 252 3.02 0.12 1.01
C ILE A 252 2.12 -0.86 1.77
N HIS A 253 0.81 -0.62 1.70
CA HIS A 253 -0.19 -1.41 2.40
C HIS A 253 -1.10 -2.13 1.40
N LEU A 254 -1.05 -3.46 1.38
CA LEU A 254 -1.88 -4.33 0.54
C LEU A 254 -3.00 -4.96 1.37
N GLN A 255 -4.23 -4.89 0.87
CA GLN A 255 -5.39 -5.52 1.48
C GLN A 255 -6.35 -6.00 0.39
N ASN A 256 -6.88 -7.22 0.47
CA ASN A 256 -7.75 -7.76 -0.59
C ASN A 256 -7.16 -7.64 -2.00
N THR A 257 -5.83 -7.78 -2.14
CA THR A 257 -5.11 -7.49 -3.38
C THR A 257 -4.48 -8.75 -3.97
N ARG A 258 -4.67 -8.98 -5.26
CA ARG A 258 -4.12 -10.12 -5.97
C ARG A 258 -3.11 -9.69 -7.03
N ASP A 259 -2.12 -10.53 -7.27
CA ASP A 259 -1.11 -10.34 -8.31
C ASP A 259 -0.42 -8.97 -8.16
N ALA A 260 0.39 -8.85 -7.11
CA ALA A 260 1.09 -7.61 -6.76
C ALA A 260 2.61 -7.78 -6.81
N GLU A 261 3.26 -6.90 -7.57
CA GLU A 261 4.72 -6.78 -7.72
C GLU A 261 5.20 -5.48 -7.06
N ILE A 262 6.14 -5.58 -6.11
CA ILE A 262 6.76 -4.42 -5.45
C ILE A 262 8.28 -4.55 -5.53
N GLU A 263 8.93 -3.66 -6.28
CA GLU A 263 10.34 -3.81 -6.57
C GLU A 263 11.17 -2.52 -6.64
N HIS A 264 12.49 -2.67 -6.53
CA HIS A 264 13.50 -1.62 -6.77
C HIS A 264 13.22 -0.30 -6.04
N SER A 265 12.79 -0.37 -4.78
CA SER A 265 12.27 0.81 -4.06
C SER A 265 12.99 1.02 -2.71
N ASN A 266 13.03 2.28 -2.28
CA ASN A 266 13.58 2.69 -0.99
C ASN A 266 12.44 3.15 -0.08
N ILE A 267 12.28 2.51 1.08
CA ILE A 267 11.14 2.74 1.98
C ILE A 267 11.66 3.00 3.38
N GLY A 268 11.53 4.24 3.85
CA GLY A 268 11.74 4.63 5.23
C GLY A 268 10.45 5.18 5.83
N CYS A 269 10.01 4.63 6.95
CA CYS A 269 8.80 5.07 7.63
C CYS A 269 8.82 4.77 9.14
N GLY A 270 7.72 5.02 9.84
CA GLY A 270 7.59 4.71 11.27
C GLY A 270 6.73 3.47 11.57
N ASP A 271 6.36 2.70 10.55
CA ASP A 271 5.66 1.41 10.71
C ASP A 271 6.12 0.44 9.60
N ASP A 272 5.27 -0.48 9.13
CA ASP A 272 5.65 -1.49 8.14
C ASP A 272 6.11 -0.88 6.81
N CYS A 273 7.29 -1.26 6.30
CA CYS A 273 7.71 -0.88 4.95
C CYS A 273 6.75 -1.44 3.89
N VAL A 274 6.42 -2.72 4.03
CA VAL A 274 5.34 -3.37 3.28
C VAL A 274 4.47 -4.16 4.25
N SER A 275 3.18 -3.84 4.26
CA SER A 275 2.15 -4.49 5.06
C SER A 275 1.22 -5.30 4.17
N ILE A 276 1.15 -6.61 4.38
CA ILE A 276 0.31 -7.54 3.62
C ILE A 276 -0.82 -8.03 4.52
N GLN A 277 -2.03 -7.57 4.25
CA GLN A 277 -3.22 -7.88 5.04
C GLN A 277 -4.04 -9.01 4.42
N THR A 278 -5.15 -9.34 5.08
CA THR A 278 -6.10 -10.35 4.62
C THR A 278 -6.60 -10.11 3.18
N GLY A 279 -6.95 -11.21 2.51
CA GLY A 279 -7.46 -11.23 1.14
C GLY A 279 -6.37 -11.08 0.09
N CYS A 280 -5.10 -11.09 0.47
CA CYS A 280 -3.98 -10.98 -0.44
C CYS A 280 -3.51 -12.33 -0.97
N SER A 281 -3.19 -12.41 -2.26
CA SER A 281 -2.57 -13.60 -2.86
C SER A 281 -1.67 -13.27 -4.04
N ASN A 282 -0.63 -14.09 -4.26
CA ASN A 282 0.35 -13.89 -5.34
C ASN A 282 1.02 -12.52 -5.21
N VAL A 283 1.74 -12.32 -4.12
CA VAL A 283 2.47 -11.08 -3.84
C VAL A 283 3.96 -11.36 -3.93
N HIS A 284 4.69 -10.58 -4.73
CA HIS A 284 6.14 -10.66 -4.83
C HIS A 284 6.77 -9.31 -4.51
N VAL A 285 7.67 -9.31 -3.53
CA VAL A 285 8.38 -8.12 -3.04
C VAL A 285 9.87 -8.35 -3.17
N HIS A 286 10.60 -7.54 -3.94
CA HIS A 286 12.02 -7.77 -4.10
C HIS A 286 12.88 -6.54 -4.43
N HIS A 287 14.18 -6.60 -4.17
CA HIS A 287 15.09 -5.45 -4.35
C HIS A 287 14.63 -4.20 -3.58
N ILE A 288 14.24 -4.39 -2.31
CA ILE A 288 13.77 -3.32 -1.44
C ILE A 288 14.85 -2.97 -0.41
N ASN A 289 15.13 -1.67 -0.29
CA ASN A 289 15.83 -1.11 0.86
C ASN A 289 14.77 -0.59 1.83
N CYS A 290 14.70 -1.18 3.02
CA CYS A 290 13.71 -0.85 4.05
C CYS A 290 14.40 -0.41 5.33
N GLY A 291 14.06 0.77 5.84
CA GLY A 291 14.64 1.30 7.06
C GLY A 291 14.67 2.82 7.11
N PRO A 292 14.27 3.45 8.23
CA PRO A 292 13.69 2.86 9.46
C PRO A 292 12.25 2.34 9.25
N GLY A 293 11.66 1.73 10.29
CA GLY A 293 10.27 1.20 10.28
C GLY A 293 10.13 -0.16 10.96
N HIS A 294 9.12 -0.94 10.61
CA HIS A 294 8.79 -2.25 11.18
C HIS A 294 9.04 -3.43 10.22
N GLY A 295 9.70 -3.20 9.09
CA GLY A 295 10.10 -4.27 8.16
C GLY A 295 8.99 -4.70 7.21
N ILE A 296 9.03 -5.98 6.80
CA ILE A 296 8.01 -6.60 5.96
C ILE A 296 7.08 -7.43 6.86
N SER A 297 5.81 -7.08 6.88
CA SER A 297 4.83 -7.68 7.78
C SER A 297 3.63 -8.28 7.04
N LEU A 298 3.29 -9.52 7.36
CA LEU A 298 1.99 -10.11 7.07
C LEU A 298 1.11 -9.96 8.32
N GLY A 299 0.05 -9.14 8.25
CA GLY A 299 -0.89 -8.89 9.35
C GLY A 299 -0.79 -7.55 10.06
N GLY A 300 -1.52 -7.29 11.14
CA GLY A 300 -2.20 -8.24 12.03
C GLY A 300 -3.45 -8.92 11.45
N LEU A 301 -3.40 -10.23 11.28
CA LEU A 301 -4.46 -11.04 10.65
C LEU A 301 -5.44 -11.62 11.67
N GLY A 302 -6.74 -11.59 11.38
CA GLY A 302 -7.77 -12.26 12.18
C GLY A 302 -8.26 -11.46 13.39
N LYS A 303 -8.16 -10.12 13.35
CA LYS A 303 -8.65 -9.25 14.42
C LYS A 303 -10.13 -9.52 14.73
N ASP A 304 -10.52 -9.44 16.01
CA ASP A 304 -11.91 -9.62 16.44
C ASP A 304 -12.52 -10.96 15.99
N LYS A 305 -11.70 -12.02 16.02
CA LYS A 305 -12.06 -13.38 15.57
C LYS A 305 -12.46 -13.47 14.09
N SER A 306 -12.07 -12.48 13.30
CA SER A 306 -12.34 -12.50 11.87
C SER A 306 -11.53 -13.58 11.16
N MET A 307 -12.03 -13.98 10.01
CA MET A 307 -11.30 -14.82 9.07
C MET A 307 -10.28 -13.98 8.31
N ALA A 308 -9.05 -14.48 8.24
CA ALA A 308 -7.98 -13.86 7.48
C ALA A 308 -7.22 -14.86 6.62
N CYS A 309 -7.05 -14.51 5.34
CA CYS A 309 -6.51 -15.40 4.32
C CYS A 309 -5.40 -14.69 3.56
N VAL A 310 -4.19 -15.26 3.59
CA VAL A 310 -3.04 -14.79 2.81
C VAL A 310 -2.35 -16.00 2.19
N SER A 311 -2.05 -15.97 0.90
CA SER A 311 -1.32 -17.08 0.27
C SER A 311 -0.35 -16.66 -0.82
N ASN A 312 0.65 -17.50 -1.09
CA ASN A 312 1.59 -17.32 -2.19
C ASN A 312 2.30 -15.96 -2.13
N VAL A 313 3.13 -15.79 -1.11
CA VAL A 313 3.90 -14.56 -0.89
C VAL A 313 5.39 -14.88 -1.02
N THR A 314 6.07 -14.18 -1.93
CA THR A 314 7.53 -14.29 -2.11
C THR A 314 8.16 -12.94 -1.79
N VAL A 315 9.15 -12.94 -0.92
CA VAL A 315 9.86 -11.74 -0.47
C VAL A 315 11.35 -12.02 -0.55
N GLU A 316 12.07 -11.35 -1.45
CA GLU A 316 13.47 -11.69 -1.69
C GLU A 316 14.38 -10.54 -2.08
N ASN A 317 15.70 -10.70 -1.88
CA ASN A 317 16.67 -9.67 -2.23
C ASN A 317 16.41 -8.34 -1.49
N LEU A 318 16.37 -8.36 -0.15
CA LEU A 318 16.10 -7.18 0.67
C LEU A 318 17.32 -6.73 1.47
N SER A 319 17.38 -5.43 1.73
CA SER A 319 18.24 -4.83 2.76
C SER A 319 17.36 -4.14 3.80
N LEU A 320 17.38 -4.64 5.03
CA LEU A 320 16.62 -4.13 6.16
C LEU A 320 17.58 -3.47 7.15
N GLN A 321 17.39 -2.19 7.45
CA GLN A 321 18.27 -1.42 8.32
C GLN A 321 17.50 -0.72 9.44
N SER A 322 17.95 -0.92 10.68
CA SER A 322 17.43 -0.22 11.87
C SER A 322 15.90 -0.30 12.02
N THR A 323 15.30 -1.41 11.55
CA THR A 323 13.86 -1.66 11.69
C THR A 323 13.55 -2.41 12.99
N MET A 324 12.30 -2.31 13.46
CA MET A 324 11.82 -3.08 14.61
C MET A 324 11.77 -4.58 14.31
N TYR A 325 11.28 -4.95 13.13
CA TYR A 325 11.29 -6.32 12.67
C TYR A 325 11.92 -6.40 11.28
N GLY A 326 12.44 -7.57 10.93
CA GLY A 326 12.85 -7.85 9.56
C GLY A 326 11.69 -8.41 8.76
N LEU A 327 11.39 -9.69 9.01
CA LEU A 327 10.38 -10.50 8.35
C LEU A 327 9.38 -10.96 9.41
N ARG A 328 8.15 -10.47 9.36
CA ARG A 328 7.16 -10.67 10.41
C ARG A 328 5.86 -11.26 9.90
N ILE A 329 5.35 -12.27 10.58
CA ILE A 329 3.96 -12.74 10.45
C ILE A 329 3.27 -12.50 11.79
N LYS A 330 2.15 -11.78 11.78
CA LYS A 330 1.45 -11.34 12.98
C LYS A 330 -0.03 -11.68 12.88
N THR A 331 -0.54 -12.49 13.79
CA THR A 331 -1.94 -12.90 13.79
C THR A 331 -2.56 -12.69 15.17
N TRP A 332 -3.79 -12.20 15.20
CA TRP A 332 -4.53 -11.96 16.43
C TRP A 332 -4.93 -13.25 17.10
N GLN A 333 -4.82 -13.27 18.42
CA GLN A 333 -5.33 -14.38 19.21
C GLN A 333 -6.86 -14.48 19.09
N GLY A 334 -7.38 -15.68 18.83
CA GLY A 334 -8.79 -15.91 18.55
C GLY A 334 -9.18 -15.80 17.07
N GLY A 335 -8.24 -15.43 16.18
CA GLY A 335 -8.50 -15.30 14.74
C GLY A 335 -8.76 -16.64 14.04
N ALA A 336 -9.25 -16.59 12.80
CA ALA A 336 -9.49 -17.77 11.96
C ALA A 336 -8.92 -17.59 10.55
N GLY A 337 -8.82 -18.68 9.78
CA GLY A 337 -8.27 -18.67 8.41
C GLY A 337 -6.82 -19.16 8.34
N SER A 338 -6.11 -18.77 7.28
CA SER A 338 -4.81 -19.33 6.91
C SER A 338 -3.82 -18.32 6.32
N VAL A 339 -2.56 -18.40 6.73
CA VAL A 339 -1.39 -17.89 6.01
C VAL A 339 -0.61 -19.08 5.48
N ARG A 340 -0.43 -19.17 4.16
CA ARG A 340 0.28 -20.31 3.56
C ARG A 340 1.17 -19.97 2.37
N ASN A 341 2.18 -20.79 2.15
CA ASN A 341 3.11 -20.68 1.03
C ASN A 341 3.77 -19.30 0.98
N VAL A 342 4.59 -19.03 2.00
CA VAL A 342 5.34 -17.78 2.17
C VAL A 342 6.84 -18.09 2.11
N SER A 343 7.57 -17.39 1.24
CA SER A 343 9.02 -17.54 1.12
C SER A 343 9.71 -16.21 1.35
N PHE A 344 10.69 -16.21 2.24
CA PHE A 344 11.61 -15.12 2.45
C PHE A 344 13.02 -15.58 2.07
N SER A 345 13.67 -14.95 1.08
CA SER A 345 14.98 -15.39 0.57
C SER A 345 15.98 -14.26 0.33
N ASN A 346 17.26 -14.51 0.60
CA ASN A 346 18.35 -13.54 0.36
C ASN A 346 18.08 -12.17 1.01
N VAL A 347 18.06 -12.15 2.34
CA VAL A 347 17.68 -10.98 3.13
C VAL A 347 18.87 -10.56 3.99
N ARG A 348 19.32 -9.31 3.82
CA ARG A 348 20.34 -8.70 4.66
C ARG A 348 19.68 -7.87 5.75
N VAL A 349 20.06 -8.11 7.00
CA VAL A 349 19.58 -7.34 8.16
C VAL A 349 20.74 -6.61 8.83
N SER A 350 20.56 -5.33 9.15
CA SER A 350 21.55 -4.52 9.86
C SER A 350 20.87 -3.78 11.00
N GLU A 351 21.28 -4.08 12.23
CA GLU A 351 20.75 -3.44 13.44
C GLU A 351 19.21 -3.55 13.58
N VAL A 352 18.64 -4.62 13.01
CA VAL A 352 17.21 -4.91 13.10
C VAL A 352 16.89 -5.46 14.48
N LYS A 353 15.86 -4.97 15.19
CA LYS A 353 15.61 -5.45 16.56
C LYS A 353 15.29 -6.94 16.59
N VAL A 354 14.34 -7.40 15.77
CA VAL A 354 13.96 -8.82 15.63
C VAL A 354 13.89 -9.22 14.15
N PRO A 355 14.97 -9.79 13.57
CA PRO A 355 15.03 -10.14 12.15
C PRO A 355 13.91 -11.08 11.66
N ILE A 356 13.56 -12.09 12.44
CA ILE A 356 12.54 -13.09 12.08
C ILE A 356 11.51 -13.18 13.20
N ALA A 357 10.24 -12.98 12.86
CA ALA A 357 9.15 -13.06 13.82
C ALA A 357 7.91 -13.77 13.25
N ILE A 358 7.36 -14.71 14.02
CA ILE A 358 5.98 -15.19 13.89
C ILE A 358 5.31 -15.03 15.25
N ASP A 359 4.25 -14.23 15.32
CA ASP A 359 3.51 -13.97 16.55
C ASP A 359 2.02 -14.27 16.35
N GLN A 360 1.56 -15.40 16.90
CA GLN A 360 0.15 -15.78 16.93
C GLN A 360 -0.59 -15.35 18.22
N TYR A 361 0.08 -14.61 19.12
CA TYR A 361 -0.48 -14.11 20.37
C TYR A 361 -0.77 -12.60 20.31
N TYR A 362 -0.74 -12.01 19.11
CA TYR A 362 -0.88 -10.56 18.98
C TYR A 362 -2.20 -10.07 19.55
N CYS A 363 -2.13 -9.02 20.37
CA CYS A 363 -3.28 -8.31 20.86
C CYS A 363 -2.94 -6.87 21.27
N ASP A 364 -3.95 -6.00 21.33
CA ASP A 364 -3.80 -4.56 21.61
C ASP A 364 -3.97 -4.21 23.10
N LYS A 365 -4.16 -5.22 23.97
CA LYS A 365 -4.28 -5.04 25.42
C LYS A 365 -3.02 -5.56 26.10
N GLY A 366 -2.55 -4.87 27.14
CA GLY A 366 -1.35 -5.28 27.89
C GLY A 366 -1.43 -6.69 28.47
N HIS A 367 -2.64 -7.21 28.70
CA HIS A 367 -2.88 -8.61 29.07
C HIS A 367 -4.09 -9.14 28.31
N CYS A 368 -3.86 -10.20 27.52
CA CYS A 368 -4.90 -10.93 26.82
C CYS A 368 -5.03 -12.32 27.40
N LYS A 369 -6.27 -12.80 27.54
CA LYS A 369 -6.52 -14.18 27.94
C LYS A 369 -6.13 -15.09 26.79
N ASN A 370 -5.50 -16.20 27.11
CA ASN A 370 -5.19 -17.18 26.09
C ASN A 370 -6.47 -17.69 25.42
N GLN A 371 -6.47 -17.70 24.09
CA GLN A 371 -7.53 -18.29 23.27
C GLN A 371 -6.94 -19.41 22.43
N SER A 372 -7.77 -20.40 22.12
CA SER A 372 -7.39 -21.60 21.37
C SER A 372 -7.50 -21.42 19.86
N GLU A 373 -8.35 -20.52 19.39
CA GLU A 373 -8.48 -20.19 17.97
C GLU A 373 -7.31 -19.32 17.51
N ALA A 374 -6.75 -19.61 16.34
CA ALA A 374 -5.77 -18.77 15.67
C ALA A 374 -5.83 -18.95 14.15
N VAL A 375 -5.33 -17.94 13.43
CA VAL A 375 -5.04 -18.06 12.00
C VAL A 375 -3.93 -19.09 11.83
N ALA A 376 -4.16 -20.15 11.06
CA ALA A 376 -3.15 -21.18 10.83
C ALA A 376 -1.99 -20.62 10.00
N VAL A 377 -0.75 -20.90 10.41
CA VAL A 377 0.46 -20.50 9.67
C VAL A 377 1.17 -21.76 9.19
N SER A 378 1.32 -21.91 7.88
CA SER A 378 1.95 -23.09 7.30
C SER A 378 2.78 -22.82 6.05
N GLY A 379 3.81 -23.63 5.80
CA GLY A 379 4.62 -23.52 4.59
C GLY A 379 5.32 -22.17 4.50
N VAL A 380 6.08 -21.82 5.56
CA VAL A 380 6.84 -20.57 5.64
C VAL A 380 8.32 -20.89 5.57
N LYS A 381 9.04 -20.35 4.60
CA LYS A 381 10.48 -20.56 4.44
C LYS A 381 11.26 -19.28 4.72
N PHE A 382 12.24 -19.37 5.61
CA PHE A 382 13.27 -18.36 5.81
C PHE A 382 14.59 -18.91 5.25
N ASP A 383 15.07 -18.32 4.16
CA ASP A 383 16.25 -18.77 3.43
C ASP A 383 17.28 -17.64 3.34
N SER A 384 18.50 -17.89 3.81
CA SER A 384 19.63 -16.97 3.67
C SER A 384 19.32 -15.57 4.24
N VAL A 385 18.83 -15.54 5.48
CA VAL A 385 18.65 -14.31 6.27
C VAL A 385 19.92 -14.07 7.08
N VAL A 386 20.67 -13.01 6.74
CA VAL A 386 22.04 -12.81 7.24
C VAL A 386 22.25 -11.39 7.74
N GLY A 387 22.93 -11.23 8.87
CA GLY A 387 23.44 -9.95 9.34
C GLY A 387 23.30 -9.76 10.85
N THR A 388 22.95 -8.53 11.30
CA THR A 388 22.95 -8.18 12.72
C THR A 388 21.57 -7.90 13.30
N TYR A 389 21.39 -8.27 14.57
CA TYR A 389 20.19 -7.98 15.36
C TYR A 389 20.47 -7.13 16.61
N ALA A 390 19.50 -6.31 17.00
CA ALA A 390 19.65 -5.39 18.15
C ALA A 390 18.91 -5.84 19.43
N SER A 391 17.94 -6.77 19.34
CA SER A 391 17.15 -7.20 20.50
C SER A 391 17.03 -8.72 20.64
N GLN A 392 16.61 -9.45 19.60
CA GLN A 392 16.50 -10.92 19.65
C GLN A 392 16.68 -11.47 18.23
N PRO A 393 17.42 -12.58 18.02
CA PRO A 393 17.64 -13.10 16.67
C PRO A 393 16.36 -13.62 16.01
N VAL A 394 15.55 -14.37 16.75
CA VAL A 394 14.34 -15.03 16.27
C VAL A 394 13.27 -15.03 17.36
N TYR A 395 12.03 -14.75 16.98
CA TYR A 395 10.85 -14.84 17.83
C TYR A 395 9.73 -15.63 17.13
N LEU A 396 9.58 -16.91 17.45
CA LEU A 396 8.47 -17.75 16.99
C LEU A 396 7.56 -18.07 18.17
N ALA A 397 6.43 -17.38 18.29
CA ALA A 397 5.40 -17.62 19.28
C ALA A 397 4.14 -18.14 18.59
N CYS A 398 4.06 -19.45 18.39
CA CYS A 398 2.94 -20.09 17.73
C CYS A 398 1.85 -20.54 18.73
N SER A 399 0.59 -20.53 18.32
CA SER A 399 -0.55 -20.93 19.16
C SER A 399 -0.38 -22.35 19.65
N HIS A 400 -0.71 -22.62 20.92
CA HIS A 400 -0.69 -23.96 21.51
C HIS A 400 -1.57 -24.95 20.71
N ASP A 401 -2.76 -24.50 20.33
CA ASP A 401 -3.78 -25.36 19.69
C ASP A 401 -3.70 -25.36 18.16
N VAL A 402 -3.11 -24.31 17.57
CA VAL A 402 -2.90 -24.15 16.12
C VAL A 402 -1.43 -23.83 15.84
N PRO A 403 -0.51 -24.82 16.00
CA PRO A 403 0.93 -24.62 15.81
C PRO A 403 1.29 -24.14 14.41
N CYS A 404 2.44 -23.46 14.30
CA CYS A 404 3.04 -23.22 12.99
C CYS A 404 3.65 -24.52 12.46
N THR A 405 3.33 -24.86 11.21
CA THR A 405 3.77 -26.12 10.58
C THR A 405 4.47 -25.86 9.27
N ASP A 406 5.31 -26.80 8.80
CA ASP A 406 6.10 -26.60 7.58
C ASP A 406 6.85 -25.24 7.58
N VAL A 407 7.42 -24.86 8.75
CA VAL A 407 8.28 -23.69 8.87
C VAL A 407 9.73 -24.12 8.69
N ASP A 408 10.40 -23.64 7.66
CA ASP A 408 11.75 -24.04 7.32
C ASP A 408 12.74 -22.88 7.51
N MET A 409 13.89 -23.17 8.12
CA MET A 409 15.03 -22.26 8.25
C MET A 409 16.24 -22.83 7.53
N VAL A 410 16.76 -22.08 6.56
CA VAL A 410 17.90 -22.51 5.73
C VAL A 410 18.94 -21.39 5.71
N GLY A 411 20.16 -21.67 6.18
CA GLY A 411 21.27 -20.72 6.06
C GLY A 411 21.09 -19.40 6.82
N VAL A 412 20.32 -19.39 7.92
CA VAL A 412 20.05 -18.18 8.72
C VAL A 412 21.22 -17.86 9.63
N GLN A 413 21.84 -16.69 9.48
CA GLN A 413 23.03 -16.30 10.22
C GLN A 413 22.92 -14.89 10.80
N LEU A 414 22.58 -14.81 12.07
CA LEU A 414 22.27 -13.60 12.81
C LEU A 414 23.25 -13.41 13.97
N THR A 415 23.92 -12.27 14.01
CA THR A 415 24.85 -11.91 15.09
C THR A 415 24.36 -10.67 15.85
N PRO A 416 24.67 -10.53 17.15
CA PRO A 416 24.33 -9.31 17.87
C PRO A 416 25.01 -8.08 17.24
N ALA A 417 24.28 -6.97 17.10
CA ALA A 417 24.85 -5.68 16.74
C ALA A 417 25.76 -5.16 17.86
N SER A 418 26.76 -4.36 17.50
CA SER A 418 27.67 -3.72 18.46
C SER A 418 26.88 -2.94 19.52
N ASN A 419 27.18 -3.15 20.80
CA ASN A 419 26.49 -2.54 21.95
C ASN A 419 25.02 -2.94 22.16
N SER A 420 24.54 -4.04 21.55
CA SER A 420 23.21 -4.56 21.85
C SER A 420 23.19 -5.28 23.21
N GLY A 421 22.32 -4.82 24.13
CA GLY A 421 21.98 -5.52 25.37
C GLY A 421 20.87 -6.58 25.17
N GLY A 422 20.61 -6.96 23.92
CA GLY A 422 19.53 -7.86 23.53
C GLY A 422 19.73 -9.31 24.01
N LEU A 423 18.63 -10.07 23.94
CA LEU A 423 18.65 -11.51 24.17
C LEU A 423 19.57 -12.20 23.16
N ARG A 424 20.44 -13.07 23.67
CA ARG A 424 21.32 -13.89 22.83
C ARG A 424 20.62 -15.12 22.25
N GLU A 425 19.44 -15.43 22.78
CA GLU A 425 18.71 -16.66 22.51
C GLU A 425 17.47 -16.40 21.66
N ALA A 426 17.23 -17.29 20.70
CA ALA A 426 15.98 -17.38 19.99
C ALA A 426 14.85 -17.80 20.95
N LEU A 427 13.67 -17.19 20.81
CA LEU A 427 12.45 -17.68 21.45
C LEU A 427 11.67 -18.47 20.41
N CYS A 428 11.42 -19.74 20.68
CA CYS A 428 10.70 -20.62 19.78
C CYS A 428 9.71 -21.48 20.54
N TYR A 429 8.44 -21.34 20.19
CA TYR A 429 7.32 -21.99 20.85
C TYR A 429 6.32 -22.48 19.81
N ASN A 430 5.99 -23.77 19.92
CA ASN A 430 5.03 -24.47 19.09
C ASN A 430 5.24 -24.40 17.56
N SER A 431 6.49 -24.31 17.14
CA SER A 431 6.91 -24.28 15.74
C SER A 431 7.49 -25.63 15.27
N TYR A 432 7.15 -26.02 14.05
CA TYR A 432 7.52 -27.30 13.46
C TYR A 432 7.93 -27.15 11.99
N GLY A 433 8.97 -27.89 11.59
CA GLY A 433 9.47 -27.92 10.22
C GLY A 433 10.94 -28.35 10.18
N LYS A 434 11.76 -27.74 9.33
CA LYS A 434 13.14 -28.18 9.09
C LYS A 434 14.16 -27.06 9.23
N SER A 435 15.27 -27.41 9.88
CA SER A 435 16.47 -26.58 9.97
C SER A 435 17.58 -27.15 9.08
N THR A 436 18.15 -26.34 8.19
CA THR A 436 19.30 -26.70 7.35
C THR A 436 20.39 -25.65 7.49
N GLY A 437 21.59 -26.08 7.90
CA GLY A 437 22.68 -25.19 8.27
C GLY A 437 23.36 -24.44 7.09
N PRO A 438 24.19 -23.43 7.41
CA PRO A 438 24.56 -23.00 8.75
C PRO A 438 23.45 -22.19 9.46
N LEU A 439 23.28 -22.41 10.77
CA LEU A 439 22.40 -21.62 11.64
C LEU A 439 23.22 -20.92 12.74
N LEU A 440 23.08 -19.60 12.84
CA LEU A 440 23.72 -18.77 13.86
C LEU A 440 22.72 -17.75 14.42
N PRO A 441 22.53 -17.64 15.75
CA PRO A 441 23.18 -18.42 16.81
C PRO A 441 22.67 -19.87 16.91
N SER A 442 23.43 -20.74 17.60
CA SER A 442 23.07 -22.16 17.83
C SER A 442 21.78 -22.36 18.64
N SER A 443 21.30 -21.33 19.34
CA SER A 443 19.98 -21.37 19.98
C SER A 443 18.83 -21.59 18.98
N MET A 444 19.06 -21.38 17.68
CA MET A 444 18.09 -21.68 16.62
C MET A 444 18.00 -23.16 16.25
N ASP A 445 18.98 -23.99 16.62
CA ASP A 445 19.01 -25.41 16.24
C ASP A 445 17.79 -26.18 16.78
N GLY A 446 17.26 -25.77 17.94
CA GLY A 446 16.07 -26.34 18.57
C GLY A 446 14.74 -25.65 18.23
N CYS A 447 14.75 -24.62 17.37
CA CYS A 447 13.54 -23.82 17.11
C CYS A 447 12.44 -24.56 16.36
N LEU A 448 12.81 -25.51 15.52
CA LEU A 448 11.90 -26.23 14.63
C LEU A 448 11.88 -27.71 15.01
N ARG A 449 10.77 -28.15 15.59
CA ARG A 449 10.58 -29.56 15.96
C ARG A 449 10.12 -30.38 14.75
N SER A 450 10.35 -31.70 14.81
CA SER A 450 9.84 -32.61 13.80
C SER A 450 8.31 -32.66 13.81
N GLN A 451 7.73 -32.61 12.61
CA GLN A 451 6.28 -32.56 12.42
C GLN A 451 5.67 -33.94 12.17
N SER A 452 4.43 -34.14 12.66
CA SER A 452 3.62 -35.32 12.37
C SER A 452 2.52 -35.01 11.34
N ASP A 453 2.00 -36.04 10.68
CA ASP A 453 0.87 -35.90 9.73
C ASP A 453 -0.43 -35.40 10.40
N PHE A 454 -0.55 -35.57 11.73
CA PHE A 454 -1.66 -34.99 12.48
C PHE A 454 -1.59 -33.46 12.50
N LEU A 455 -0.42 -32.87 12.76
CA LEU A 455 -0.26 -31.41 12.79
C LEU A 455 -0.50 -30.77 11.43
N ARG A 456 -0.05 -31.41 10.34
CA ARG A 456 -0.34 -30.95 8.96
C ARG A 456 -1.85 -30.95 8.66
N ARG A 457 -2.60 -31.90 9.24
CA ARG A 457 -4.06 -31.96 9.06
C ARG A 457 -4.78 -30.80 9.75
N ILE A 458 -4.29 -30.33 10.90
CA ILE A 458 -4.81 -29.12 11.57
C ILE A 458 -4.66 -27.90 10.67
N ALA A 459 -3.47 -27.65 10.13
CA ALA A 459 -3.28 -26.50 9.22
C ALA A 459 -4.21 -26.58 8.00
N ARG A 460 -4.30 -27.75 7.35
CA ARG A 460 -5.16 -27.97 6.17
C ARG A 460 -6.66 -27.83 6.47
N SER A 461 -7.12 -28.06 7.70
CA SER A 461 -8.54 -27.86 8.01
C SER A 461 -8.93 -26.39 8.05
N HIS A 462 -7.98 -25.49 8.36
CA HIS A 462 -8.20 -24.05 8.36
C HIS A 462 -8.22 -23.45 6.94
N ASP A 463 -7.52 -24.08 5.99
CA ASP A 463 -7.51 -23.65 4.57
C ASP A 463 -8.89 -23.68 3.92
N ARG A 464 -9.79 -24.58 4.35
CA ARG A 464 -11.15 -24.72 3.79
C ARG A 464 -12.01 -23.47 3.93
N GLY A 465 -11.67 -22.57 4.86
CA GLY A 465 -12.37 -21.31 5.01
C GLY A 465 -11.92 -20.24 4.00
N CYS A 466 -10.74 -20.39 3.40
CA CYS A 466 -10.09 -19.31 2.65
C CYS A 466 -10.21 -19.41 1.13
N TRP A 467 -10.42 -20.60 0.57
CA TRP A 467 -10.32 -20.86 -0.87
C TRP A 467 -11.40 -21.80 -1.39
#